data_AF-A0A940U8E2-F1
#
_entry.id   AF-A0A940U8E2-F1
#
_cell.length_a   1.000
_cell.length_b   1.000
_cell.length_c   1.000
_cell.angle_alpha   90.00
_cell.angle_beta   90.00
_cell.angle_gamma   90.00
#
_symmetry.space_group_name_H-M   'P 1'
#
loop_
_entity.id
_entity.type
_entity.pdbx_description
1 polymer ?
#
loop_
_entity_poly.entity_id
_entity_poly.type
_entity_poly.pdbx_seq_one_letter_code
_entity_poly.pdbx_strand_id
1 'polypeptide(L)'
;MEAQTIGPKRGYLWVGMIAVLFTAMLYFYYIYPGGGIGPQQPIYFSHRVHAGVKEIDCRFCHPFVERSSNAGLPPMQKCFFCHEYIIPNHPQILKEKEHYARKNPVPWIRIFWVPDFVFFNHIPHIKWAGLDCSQCHGDVKALDRLQPVNFKMGFCLGCHRQMRAQIDCWLACHR
;
A
#
# COMPACT_ATOMS: atom_id res chain seq x y z
N MET A 1 1.59 64.38 -11.86
CA MET A 1 1.78 62.92 -11.94
C MET A 1 2.91 62.57 -10.97
N GLU A 2 2.59 62.39 -9.68
CA GLU A 2 3.62 62.09 -8.68
C GLU A 2 3.87 60.59 -8.66
N ALA A 3 5.07 60.20 -9.11
CA ALA A 3 5.55 58.83 -9.01
C ALA A 3 5.82 58.52 -7.54
N GLN A 4 4.98 57.69 -6.92
CA GLN A 4 5.20 57.19 -5.56
C GLN A 4 6.49 56.36 -5.53
N THR A 5 7.58 56.94 -5.04
CA THR A 5 8.86 56.25 -4.86
C THR A 5 8.72 55.23 -3.74
N ILE A 6 8.73 53.94 -4.10
CA ILE A 6 8.67 52.82 -3.16
C ILE A 6 9.92 52.88 -2.27
N GLY A 7 9.76 53.30 -1.01
CA GLY A 7 10.87 53.38 -0.06
C GLY A 7 11.57 52.02 0.13
N PRO A 8 12.89 52.01 0.42
CA PRO A 8 13.72 50.79 0.40
C PRO A 8 13.18 49.69 1.33
N LYS A 9 12.54 50.07 2.45
CA LYS A 9 11.88 49.15 3.39
C LYS A 9 10.74 48.34 2.77
N ARG A 10 9.97 48.91 1.84
CA ARG A 10 8.93 48.18 1.08
C ARG A 10 9.55 47.22 0.07
N GLY A 11 10.68 47.57 -0.54
CA GLY A 11 11.42 46.68 -1.45
C GLY A 11 11.90 45.39 -0.75
N TYR A 12 12.45 45.51 0.47
CA TYR A 12 12.87 44.33 1.25
C TYR A 12 11.70 43.42 1.64
N LEU A 13 10.50 43.98 1.89
CA LEU A 13 9.30 43.18 2.17
C LEU A 13 8.85 42.38 0.95
N TRP A 14 8.90 42.96 -0.26
CA TRP A 14 8.57 42.26 -1.50
C TRP A 14 9.59 41.17 -1.84
N VAL A 15 10.89 41.44 -1.68
CA VAL A 15 11.95 40.44 -1.90
C VAL A 15 11.82 39.28 -0.91
N GLY A 16 11.55 39.58 0.38
CA GLY A 16 11.30 38.55 1.39
C GLY A 16 10.06 37.70 1.07
N MET A 17 8.97 38.32 0.61
CA MET A 17 7.77 37.60 0.22
C MET A 17 7.99 36.69 -0.99
N ILE A 18 8.72 37.16 -2.02
CA ILE A 18 9.08 36.36 -3.19
C ILE A 18 9.96 35.18 -2.79
N ALA A 19 10.94 35.39 -1.89
CA ALA A 19 11.78 34.31 -1.39
C ALA A 19 10.98 33.23 -0.66
N VAL A 20 10.00 33.62 0.18
CA VAL A 20 9.12 32.66 0.89
C VAL A 20 8.20 31.91 -0.08
N LEU A 21 7.63 32.58 -1.07
CA LEU A 21 6.79 31.93 -2.07
C LEU A 21 7.59 30.96 -2.94
N PHE A 22 8.83 31.32 -3.29
CA PHE A 22 9.73 30.48 -4.07
C PHE A 22 10.18 29.24 -3.28
N THR A 23 10.54 29.39 -2.00
CA THR A 23 10.89 28.23 -1.15
C THR A 23 9.68 27.34 -0.90
N ALA A 24 8.48 27.90 -0.69
CA ALA A 24 7.25 27.13 -0.60
C ALA A 24 6.97 26.36 -1.91
N MET A 25 7.11 27.00 -3.06
CA MET A 25 6.95 26.35 -4.37
C MET A 25 7.93 25.19 -4.54
N LEU A 26 9.21 25.38 -4.20
CA LEU A 26 10.21 24.32 -4.27
C LEU A 26 9.89 23.17 -3.29
N TYR A 27 9.43 23.49 -2.07
CA TYR A 27 8.99 22.48 -1.10
C TYR A 27 7.81 21.65 -1.64
N PHE A 28 6.78 22.32 -2.18
CA PHE A 28 5.61 21.64 -2.75
C PHE A 28 5.92 20.89 -4.05
N TYR A 29 6.91 21.32 -4.83
CA TYR A 29 7.27 20.65 -6.08
C TYR A 29 8.22 19.46 -5.87
N TYR A 30 9.19 19.57 -4.96
CA TYR A 30 10.23 18.55 -4.80
C TYR A 30 10.02 17.63 -3.59
N ILE A 31 9.41 18.10 -2.50
CA ILE A 31 9.31 17.34 -1.24
C ILE A 31 7.90 16.78 -1.03
N TYR A 32 6.86 17.57 -1.34
CA TYR A 32 5.48 17.15 -1.14
C TYR A 32 4.99 15.96 -2.01
N PRO A 33 5.40 15.76 -3.28
CA PRO A 33 4.84 14.67 -4.09
C PRO A 33 5.36 13.27 -3.72
N GLY A 34 6.26 13.15 -2.73
CA GLY A 34 6.76 11.86 -2.24
C GLY A 34 5.83 11.16 -1.24
N GLY A 35 4.82 11.83 -0.70
CA GLY A 35 3.91 11.27 0.29
C GLY A 35 2.75 10.52 -0.35
N GLY A 36 2.79 9.19 -0.38
CA GLY A 36 1.62 8.37 -0.73
C GLY A 36 1.72 7.56 -2.02
N ILE A 37 2.91 7.39 -2.60
CA ILE A 37 3.09 6.41 -3.68
C ILE A 37 3.85 5.22 -3.10
N GLY A 38 3.19 4.05 -3.05
CA GLY A 38 3.81 2.79 -2.63
C GLY A 38 5.06 2.43 -3.45
N PRO A 39 5.93 1.51 -3.02
CA PRO A 39 7.13 1.16 -3.77
C PRO A 39 6.78 0.62 -5.18
N GLN A 40 7.69 0.84 -6.12
CA GLN A 40 7.51 0.36 -7.49
C GLN A 40 7.72 -1.15 -7.52
N GLN A 41 6.73 -1.89 -8.02
CA GLN A 41 6.82 -3.34 -8.15
C GLN A 41 7.48 -3.75 -9.47
N PRO A 42 8.08 -4.96 -9.55
CA PRO A 42 8.69 -5.47 -10.79
C PRO A 42 7.71 -5.55 -11.96
N ILE A 43 6.46 -5.93 -11.67
CA ILE A 43 5.33 -5.94 -12.60
C ILE A 43 4.26 -5.00 -12.05
N TYR A 44 3.71 -4.16 -12.91
CA TYR A 44 2.69 -3.20 -12.50
C TYR A 44 1.34 -3.89 -12.36
N PHE A 45 0.97 -4.18 -11.12
CA PHE A 45 -0.32 -4.76 -10.75
C PHE A 45 -1.18 -3.74 -10.02
N SER A 46 -2.41 -3.53 -10.51
CA SER A 46 -3.39 -2.61 -9.91
C SER A 46 -4.47 -3.37 -9.17
N HIS A 47 -4.57 -3.18 -7.85
CA HIS A 47 -5.70 -3.71 -7.06
C HIS A 47 -6.99 -2.96 -7.39
N ARG A 48 -6.91 -1.68 -7.75
CA ARG A 48 -8.07 -0.87 -8.17
C ARG A 48 -8.81 -1.48 -9.35
N VAL A 49 -8.08 -1.92 -10.37
CA VAL A 49 -8.71 -2.56 -11.53
C VAL A 49 -9.32 -3.90 -11.16
N HIS A 50 -8.59 -4.76 -10.45
CA HIS A 50 -9.03 -6.13 -10.17
C HIS A 50 -10.13 -6.22 -9.10
N ALA A 51 -9.91 -5.62 -7.93
CA ALA A 51 -10.86 -5.69 -6.82
C ALA A 51 -11.90 -4.56 -6.83
N GLY A 52 -11.53 -3.37 -7.34
CA GLY A 52 -12.44 -2.22 -7.38
C GLY A 52 -13.37 -2.22 -8.60
N VAL A 53 -12.80 -2.25 -9.81
CA VAL A 53 -13.56 -2.12 -11.07
C VAL A 53 -14.15 -3.45 -11.53
N LYS A 54 -13.39 -4.55 -11.39
CA LYS A 54 -13.83 -5.89 -11.79
C LYS A 54 -14.44 -6.69 -10.64
N GLU A 55 -14.46 -6.12 -9.44
CA GLU A 55 -15.10 -6.70 -8.25
C GLU A 55 -14.66 -8.14 -7.96
N ILE A 56 -13.40 -8.48 -8.29
CA ILE A 56 -12.83 -9.79 -7.99
C ILE A 56 -12.59 -9.88 -6.49
N ASP A 57 -13.20 -10.88 -5.84
CA ASP A 57 -13.08 -11.12 -4.41
C ASP A 57 -11.60 -11.33 -4.00
N CYS A 58 -11.20 -10.74 -2.87
CA CYS A 58 -9.83 -10.78 -2.37
C CYS A 58 -9.29 -12.21 -2.18
N ARG A 59 -10.15 -13.16 -1.78
CA ARG A 59 -9.81 -14.56 -1.51
C ARG A 59 -9.53 -15.33 -2.80
N PHE A 60 -10.03 -14.86 -3.94
CA PHE A 60 -9.70 -15.46 -5.22
C PHE A 60 -8.19 -15.43 -5.45
N CYS A 61 -7.52 -14.32 -5.17
CA CYS A 61 -6.07 -14.20 -5.27
C CYS A 61 -5.35 -14.64 -3.98
N HIS A 62 -5.90 -14.34 -2.81
CA HIS A 62 -5.32 -14.65 -1.50
C HIS A 62 -6.09 -15.77 -0.77
N PRO A 63 -6.03 -17.03 -1.26
CA PRO A 63 -6.93 -18.09 -0.79
C PRO A 63 -6.61 -18.58 0.62
N PHE A 64 -5.42 -18.28 1.15
CA PHE A 64 -4.98 -18.77 2.44
C PHE A 64 -5.32 -17.85 3.60
N VAL A 65 -5.93 -16.69 3.33
CA VAL A 65 -6.28 -15.69 4.34
C VAL A 65 -7.17 -16.26 5.47
N GLU A 66 -8.01 -17.26 5.18
CA GLU A 66 -8.87 -17.92 6.18
C GLU A 66 -8.32 -19.25 6.72
N ARG A 67 -7.19 -19.72 6.17
CA ARG A 67 -6.72 -21.10 6.37
C ARG A 67 -5.29 -21.20 6.86
N SER A 68 -4.53 -20.12 6.81
CA SER A 68 -3.11 -20.09 7.19
C SER A 68 -2.78 -18.84 7.98
N SER A 69 -1.66 -18.88 8.70
CA SER A 69 -1.11 -17.69 9.35
C SER A 69 -0.76 -16.59 8.36
N ASN A 70 -0.39 -16.95 7.13
CA ASN A 70 -0.04 -16.04 6.05
C ASN A 70 -1.06 -16.14 4.91
N ALA A 71 -1.60 -15.01 4.45
CA ALA A 71 -2.47 -14.96 3.28
C ALA A 71 -1.77 -15.41 1.99
N GLY A 72 -0.45 -15.18 1.91
CA GLY A 72 0.41 -15.56 0.78
C GLY A 72 0.16 -14.72 -0.47
N LEU A 73 1.09 -14.80 -1.43
CA LEU A 73 0.89 -14.28 -2.78
C LEU A 73 0.23 -15.36 -3.66
N PRO A 74 -0.60 -14.98 -4.65
CA PRO A 74 -1.15 -15.93 -5.59
C PRO A 74 -0.04 -16.63 -6.38
N PRO A 75 -0.24 -17.90 -6.76
CA PRO A 75 0.62 -18.52 -7.77
C PRO A 75 0.40 -17.83 -9.14
N MET A 76 1.45 -17.73 -9.94
CA MET A 76 1.44 -17.03 -11.25
C MET A 76 0.34 -17.57 -12.19
N GLN A 77 -0.02 -18.85 -12.08
CA GLN A 77 -1.10 -19.48 -12.85
C GLN A 77 -2.45 -18.76 -12.70
N LYS A 78 -2.73 -18.14 -11.54
CA LYS A 78 -4.00 -17.41 -11.35
C LYS A 78 -4.11 -16.20 -12.27
N CYS A 79 -2.99 -15.56 -12.62
CA CYS A 79 -2.96 -14.46 -13.58
C CYS A 79 -3.51 -14.90 -14.94
N PHE A 80 -3.14 -16.12 -15.38
CA PHE A 80 -3.51 -16.63 -16.70
C PHE A 80 -4.90 -17.27 -16.76
N PHE A 81 -5.60 -17.41 -15.64
CA PHE A 81 -7.00 -17.85 -15.66
C PHE A 81 -7.87 -16.92 -16.51
N CYS A 82 -7.58 -15.61 -16.46
CA CYS A 82 -8.25 -14.60 -17.28
C CYS A 82 -7.34 -14.04 -18.38
N HIS A 83 -6.05 -13.78 -18.08
CA HIS A 83 -5.15 -13.09 -19.00
C HIS A 83 -4.64 -13.95 -20.17
N GLU A 84 -5.12 -15.18 -20.29
CA GLU A 84 -5.02 -15.92 -21.55
C GLU A 84 -5.99 -15.39 -22.62
N TYR A 85 -7.12 -14.82 -22.19
CA TYR A 85 -8.18 -14.33 -23.07
C TYR A 85 -8.34 -12.80 -23.02
N ILE A 86 -8.08 -12.18 -21.87
CA ILE A 86 -8.28 -10.75 -21.65
C ILE A 86 -6.93 -10.05 -21.66
N ILE A 87 -6.77 -9.08 -22.58
CA ILE A 87 -5.54 -8.30 -22.79
C ILE A 87 -4.25 -9.16 -22.83
N PRO A 88 -4.23 -10.30 -23.56
CA PRO A 88 -3.12 -11.26 -23.49
C PRO A 88 -1.77 -10.69 -23.93
N ASN A 89 -1.80 -9.66 -24.78
CA ASN A 89 -0.61 -8.99 -25.33
C ASN A 89 -0.22 -7.72 -24.54
N HIS A 90 -0.83 -7.45 -23.39
CA HIS A 90 -0.48 -6.29 -22.59
C HIS A 90 0.96 -6.42 -22.04
N PRO A 91 1.81 -5.37 -22.10
CA PRO A 91 3.23 -5.48 -21.76
C PRO A 91 3.51 -6.06 -20.36
N GLN A 92 2.68 -5.74 -19.36
CA GLN A 92 2.85 -6.26 -18.00
C GLN A 92 2.49 -7.75 -17.88
N ILE A 93 1.51 -8.22 -18.67
CA ILE A 93 1.14 -9.64 -18.72
C ILE A 93 2.21 -10.44 -19.45
N LEU A 94 2.80 -9.88 -20.51
CA LEU A 94 3.94 -10.50 -21.20
C LEU A 94 5.14 -10.71 -20.25
N LYS A 95 5.43 -9.76 -19.36
CA LYS A 95 6.45 -9.93 -18.30
C LYS A 95 6.09 -11.07 -17.35
N GLU A 96 4.84 -11.15 -16.89
CA GLU A 96 4.37 -12.26 -16.05
C GLU A 96 4.52 -13.61 -16.77
N LYS A 97 4.16 -13.68 -18.07
CA LYS A 97 4.34 -14.87 -18.90
C LYS A 97 5.80 -15.28 -19.03
N GLU A 98 6.71 -14.32 -19.17
CA GLU A 98 8.16 -14.57 -19.21
C GLU A 98 8.66 -15.20 -17.91
N HIS A 99 8.27 -14.63 -16.76
CA HIS A 99 8.57 -15.20 -15.43
C HIS A 99 8.01 -16.61 -15.27
N TYR A 100 6.78 -16.83 -15.70
CA TYR A 100 6.13 -18.13 -15.66
C TYR A 100 6.83 -19.18 -16.53
N ALA A 101 7.15 -18.83 -17.79
CA ALA A 101 7.84 -19.72 -18.72
C ALA A 101 9.23 -20.12 -18.24
N ARG A 102 9.96 -19.19 -17.60
CA ARG A 102 11.28 -19.44 -17.01
C ARG A 102 11.22 -20.13 -15.64
N LYS A 103 10.02 -20.38 -15.11
CA LYS A 103 9.80 -20.88 -13.74
C LYS A 103 10.51 -20.03 -12.68
N ASN A 104 10.67 -18.73 -12.95
CA ASN A 104 11.34 -17.80 -12.05
C ASN A 104 10.29 -16.91 -11.37
N PRO A 105 10.06 -17.06 -10.05
CA PRO A 105 9.09 -16.25 -9.34
C PRO A 105 9.37 -14.75 -9.51
N VAL A 106 8.31 -13.96 -9.61
CA VAL A 106 8.43 -12.50 -9.64
C VAL A 106 8.94 -12.02 -8.27
N PRO A 107 10.02 -11.22 -8.22
CA PRO A 107 10.61 -10.76 -6.96
C PRO A 107 9.82 -9.59 -6.37
N TRP A 108 8.59 -9.87 -5.93
CA TRP A 108 7.69 -8.88 -5.35
C TRP A 108 8.31 -8.20 -4.13
N ILE A 109 8.20 -6.87 -4.09
CA ILE A 109 8.60 -6.09 -2.91
C ILE A 109 7.49 -6.22 -1.88
N ARG A 110 7.80 -6.88 -0.75
CA ARG A 110 6.88 -7.02 0.38
C ARG A 110 6.66 -5.66 1.05
N ILE A 111 5.39 -5.24 1.12
CA ILE A 111 5.01 -3.95 1.71
C ILE A 111 4.50 -4.12 3.15
N PHE A 112 3.67 -5.14 3.37
CA PHE A 112 3.12 -5.45 4.69
C PHE A 112 3.96 -6.51 5.38
N TRP A 113 4.55 -6.13 6.51
CA TRP A 113 5.29 -7.04 7.36
C TRP A 113 5.17 -6.61 8.83
N VAL A 114 5.32 -7.59 9.71
CA VAL A 114 5.57 -7.41 11.13
C VAL A 114 6.93 -8.03 11.44
N PRO A 115 7.66 -7.58 12.47
CA PRO A 115 8.95 -8.16 12.83
C PRO A 115 8.86 -9.66 13.14
N ASP A 116 9.94 -10.40 12.93
CA ASP A 116 9.94 -11.87 13.03
C ASP A 116 9.68 -12.39 14.44
N PHE A 117 9.97 -11.59 15.47
CA PHE A 117 9.61 -11.87 16.87
C PHE A 117 8.11 -11.61 17.17
N VAL A 118 7.32 -11.24 16.16
CA VAL A 118 5.87 -11.07 16.26
C VAL A 118 5.18 -12.17 15.45
N PHE A 119 4.48 -13.04 16.15
CA PHE A 119 3.63 -14.05 15.55
C PHE A 119 2.26 -13.46 15.19
N PHE A 120 2.00 -13.31 13.90
CA PHE A 120 0.68 -12.94 13.39
C PHE A 120 0.04 -14.11 12.63
N ASN A 121 -1.26 -14.33 12.85
CA ASN A 121 -2.02 -15.37 12.18
C ASN A 121 -3.33 -14.77 11.63
N HIS A 122 -3.62 -14.92 10.33
CA HIS A 122 -4.84 -14.36 9.74
C HIS A 122 -6.12 -15.08 10.19
N ILE A 123 -6.06 -16.36 10.58
CA ILE A 123 -7.26 -17.19 10.86
C ILE A 123 -8.14 -16.59 11.98
N PRO A 124 -7.61 -16.23 13.17
CA PRO A 124 -8.44 -15.66 14.23
C PRO A 124 -9.08 -14.34 13.83
N HIS A 125 -8.38 -13.54 13.03
CA HIS A 125 -8.82 -12.20 12.62
C HIS A 125 -9.91 -12.27 11.55
N ILE A 126 -9.74 -13.12 10.55
CA ILE A 126 -10.64 -13.16 9.38
C ILE A 126 -11.72 -14.23 9.57
N LYS A 127 -11.34 -15.47 9.89
CA LYS A 127 -12.28 -16.60 9.97
C LYS A 127 -13.14 -16.58 11.24
N TRP A 128 -12.57 -16.21 12.39
CA TRP A 128 -13.29 -16.27 13.68
C TRP A 128 -13.90 -14.94 14.08
N ALA A 129 -13.13 -13.84 13.97
CA ALA A 129 -13.61 -12.50 14.31
C ALA A 129 -14.35 -11.81 13.15
N GLY A 130 -14.26 -12.32 11.92
CA GLY A 130 -14.98 -11.76 10.77
C GLY A 130 -14.55 -10.34 10.39
N LEU A 131 -13.30 -9.95 10.71
CA LEU A 131 -12.79 -8.62 10.39
C LEU A 131 -12.67 -8.42 8.88
N ASP A 132 -13.02 -7.23 8.42
CA ASP A 132 -12.86 -6.86 7.02
C ASP A 132 -11.39 -6.56 6.69
N CYS A 133 -10.94 -6.93 5.49
CA CYS A 133 -9.57 -6.72 5.04
C CYS A 133 -9.15 -5.24 5.12
N SER A 134 -10.08 -4.31 4.86
CA SER A 134 -9.81 -2.87 4.85
C SER A 134 -9.56 -2.29 6.23
N GLN A 135 -10.00 -2.96 7.30
CA GLN A 135 -9.75 -2.53 8.68
C GLN A 135 -8.26 -2.59 9.02
N CYS A 136 -7.50 -3.48 8.36
CA CYS A 136 -6.06 -3.63 8.56
C CYS A 136 -5.23 -3.11 7.38
N HIS A 137 -5.67 -3.34 6.14
CA HIS A 137 -4.89 -3.01 4.93
C HIS A 137 -5.28 -1.69 4.27
N GLY A 138 -6.30 -0.99 4.81
CA GLY A 138 -6.86 0.21 4.19
C GLY A 138 -7.69 -0.10 2.94
N ASP A 139 -8.05 0.93 2.18
CA ASP A 139 -8.90 0.79 1.00
C ASP A 139 -8.14 0.27 -0.24
N VAL A 140 -7.68 -0.98 -0.18
CA VAL A 140 -6.87 -1.62 -1.23
C VAL A 140 -7.57 -1.62 -2.59
N LYS A 141 -8.90 -1.73 -2.62
CA LYS A 141 -9.70 -1.69 -3.86
C LYS A 141 -9.68 -0.33 -4.56
N ALA A 142 -9.18 0.72 -3.93
CA ALA A 142 -8.99 2.03 -4.54
C ALA A 142 -7.55 2.27 -5.04
N LEU A 143 -6.61 1.36 -4.77
CA LEU A 143 -5.19 1.58 -4.97
C LEU A 143 -4.64 0.88 -6.22
N ASP A 144 -3.98 1.65 -7.09
CA ASP A 144 -3.14 1.08 -8.15
C ASP A 144 -1.79 0.60 -7.61
N ARG A 145 -1.26 1.25 -6.56
CA ARG A 145 -0.05 0.84 -5.84
C ARG A 145 -0.33 0.82 -4.35
N LEU A 146 -0.06 -0.32 -3.73
CA LEU A 146 -0.24 -0.51 -2.28
C LEU A 146 0.68 0.41 -1.50
N GLN A 147 0.14 1.08 -0.49
CA GLN A 147 0.92 1.88 0.46
C GLN A 147 1.22 1.05 1.73
N PRO A 148 2.35 1.30 2.40
CA PRO A 148 2.63 0.67 3.68
C PRO A 148 1.63 1.12 4.75
N VAL A 149 1.14 0.16 5.52
CA VAL A 149 0.35 0.40 6.73
C VAL A 149 1.23 0.15 7.95
N ASN A 150 1.04 0.98 8.97
CA ASN A 150 1.87 0.96 10.17
C ASN A 150 1.34 -0.04 11.21
N PHE A 151 1.80 -1.29 11.16
CA PHE A 151 1.46 -2.33 12.14
C PHE A 151 2.30 -2.24 13.43
N LYS A 152 2.27 -1.08 14.10
CA LYS A 152 2.88 -0.91 15.43
C LYS A 152 2.07 -1.65 16.49
N MET A 153 2.73 -2.05 17.59
CA MET A 153 2.09 -2.73 18.72
C MET A 153 0.84 -2.00 19.24
N GLY A 154 0.85 -0.66 19.25
CA GLY A 154 -0.31 0.14 19.66
C GLY A 154 -1.56 -0.05 18.79
N PHE A 155 -1.38 -0.29 17.48
CA PHE A 155 -2.49 -0.62 16.57
C PHE A 155 -3.13 -1.94 16.97
N CYS A 156 -2.32 -2.99 17.15
CA CYS A 156 -2.79 -4.32 17.52
C CYS A 156 -3.48 -4.30 18.90
N LEU A 157 -2.83 -3.72 19.91
CA LEU A 157 -3.38 -3.65 21.27
C LEU A 157 -4.65 -2.81 21.35
N GLY A 158 -4.76 -1.73 20.58
CA GLY A 158 -5.96 -0.90 20.52
C GLY A 158 -7.17 -1.72 20.06
N CYS A 159 -7.02 -2.41 18.92
CA CYS A 159 -8.06 -3.28 18.37
C CYS A 159 -8.40 -4.43 19.34
N HIS A 160 -7.38 -5.11 19.89
CA HIS A 160 -7.61 -6.23 20.80
C HIS A 160 -8.35 -5.80 22.08
N ARG A 161 -8.06 -4.62 22.64
CA ARG A 161 -8.80 -4.08 23.80
C ARG A 161 -10.26 -3.81 23.47
N GLN A 162 -10.52 -3.21 22.30
CA GLN A 162 -11.88 -2.92 21.85
C GLN A 162 -12.70 -4.22 21.67
N MET A 163 -12.07 -5.25 21.14
CA MET A 163 -12.68 -6.57 20.89
C MET A 163 -12.67 -7.49 22.12
N ARG A 164 -12.08 -7.06 23.24
CA ARG A 164 -11.82 -7.90 24.44
C ARG A 164 -11.08 -9.20 24.10
N ALA A 165 -10.16 -9.13 23.15
CA ALA A 165 -9.32 -10.25 22.74
C ALA A 165 -8.09 -10.40 23.64
N GLN A 166 -7.40 -11.53 23.51
CA GLN A 166 -6.15 -11.82 24.21
C GLN A 166 -5.07 -10.78 23.88
N ILE A 167 -4.42 -10.24 24.91
CA ILE A 167 -3.34 -9.24 24.81
C ILE A 167 -2.04 -9.69 25.50
N ASP A 168 -1.96 -10.97 25.87
CA ASP A 168 -0.77 -11.52 26.51
C ASP A 168 0.45 -11.45 25.58
N CYS A 169 1.58 -10.96 26.09
CA CYS A 169 2.74 -10.71 25.26
C CYS A 169 3.29 -12.00 24.62
N TRP A 170 3.42 -13.09 25.37
CA TRP A 170 4.12 -14.30 24.95
C TRP A 170 3.19 -15.34 24.32
N LEU A 171 2.00 -15.51 24.89
CA LEU A 171 1.03 -16.47 24.38
C LEU A 171 0.35 -15.97 23.09
N ALA A 172 0.20 -14.65 22.94
CA ALA A 172 -0.55 -14.06 21.83
C ALA A 172 0.33 -13.60 20.68
N CYS A 173 1.38 -12.84 20.99
CA CYS A 173 2.00 -11.95 20.02
C CYS A 173 3.46 -12.25 19.77
N HIS A 174 4.22 -12.73 20.76
CA HIS A 174 5.67 -12.88 20.66
C HIS A 174 6.12 -14.33 20.83
N ARG A 175 7.02 -14.78 19.96
CA ARG A 175 7.64 -16.11 20.01
C ARG A 175 9.11 -16.02 19.60
#